data_AF-A0A292Z4R9-F1
#
_entry.id   AF-A0A292Z4R9-F1
#
_cell.length_a   1.000
_cell.length_b   1.000
_cell.length_c   1.000
_cell.angle_alpha   90.00
_cell.angle_beta   90.00
_cell.angle_gamma   90.00
#
_symmetry.space_group_name_H-M   'P 1'
#
loop_
_entity.id
_entity.type
_entity.pdbx_description
1 polymer ?
#
loop_
_entity_poly.entity_id
_entity_poly.type
_entity_poly.pdbx_seq_one_letter_code
_entity_poly.pdbx_strand_id
1 'polypeptide(L)'
;MSPRAACRLATLGFTQVYDYVPGKVDWLARNQPVEGTAADTPTIGRHLRQEVTTARPDEIISQVRARVARSAHRFALVTTADDILLGRLRAAALDDTDPTQAVGEVMEAGPSTLRPHEPAAAIKDRLINKGLTYAIVADPDGRLLGTVHPSDL
;
A
#
# COMPACT_ATOMS: atom_id res chain seq x y z
N MET A 1 4.14 21.58 -2.26
CA MET A 1 3.70 22.82 -2.93
C MET A 1 4.96 23.48 -3.46
N SER A 2 4.99 24.03 -4.67
CA SER A 2 6.24 24.64 -5.14
C SER A 2 6.56 25.91 -4.34
N PRO A 3 7.84 26.29 -4.18
CA PRO A 3 8.24 27.53 -3.51
C PRO A 3 7.50 28.77 -4.04
N ARG A 4 7.23 28.80 -5.35
CA ARG A 4 6.47 29.87 -6.00
C ARG A 4 5.02 29.97 -5.53
N ALA A 5 4.34 28.83 -5.38
CA ALA A 5 2.97 28.80 -4.90
C ALA A 5 2.88 29.14 -3.40
N ALA A 6 3.84 28.65 -2.59
CA ALA A 6 3.96 29.02 -1.19
C ALA A 6 4.15 30.54 -1.02
N CYS A 7 5.09 31.13 -1.77
CA CYS A 7 5.27 32.57 -1.78
C CYS A 7 3.99 33.32 -2.17
N ARG A 8 3.28 32.87 -3.21
CA ARG A 8 2.00 33.48 -3.61
C ARG A 8 0.96 33.46 -2.49
N LEU A 9 0.79 32.35 -1.79
CA LEU A 9 -0.16 32.27 -0.67
C LEU A 9 0.25 33.18 0.49
N ALA A 10 1.55 33.27 0.81
CA ALA A 10 2.03 34.20 1.83
C ALA A 10 1.69 35.66 1.47
N THR A 11 1.84 36.05 0.19
CA THR A 11 1.43 37.40 -0.26
C THR A 11 -0.08 37.66 -0.17
N LEU A 12 -0.90 36.61 -0.11
CA LEU A 12 -2.36 36.71 0.06
C LEU A 12 -2.79 36.72 1.54
N GLY A 13 -1.83 36.75 2.47
CA GLY A 13 -2.10 36.85 3.92
C GLY A 13 -2.27 35.51 4.65
N PHE A 14 -2.04 34.37 3.97
CA PHE A 14 -2.02 33.08 4.64
C PHE A 14 -0.77 32.96 5.52
N THR A 15 -0.96 32.60 6.80
CA THR A 15 0.12 32.54 7.80
C THR A 15 0.68 31.14 8.03
N GLN A 16 -0.02 30.09 7.57
CA GLN A 16 0.36 28.68 7.69
C GLN A 16 0.65 28.11 6.30
N VAL A 17 1.74 28.58 5.69
CA VAL A 17 2.15 28.19 4.34
C VAL A 17 3.45 27.40 4.40
N TYR A 18 3.44 26.22 3.82
CA TYR A 18 4.56 25.28 3.86
C TYR A 18 5.09 24.97 2.46
N ASP A 19 6.41 25.04 2.30
CA ASP A 19 7.09 24.47 1.13
C ASP A 19 7.26 22.96 1.33
N TYR A 20 6.34 22.19 0.76
CA TYR A 20 6.49 20.74 0.72
C TYR A 20 7.44 20.35 -0.41
N VAL A 21 8.73 20.29 -0.05
CA VAL A 21 9.88 20.06 -0.94
C VAL A 21 9.75 18.82 -1.84
N PRO A 22 9.26 17.66 -1.37
CA PRO A 22 9.11 16.48 -2.23
C PRO A 22 8.10 16.67 -3.38
N GLY A 23 7.25 17.69 -3.31
CA GLY A 23 6.36 18.09 -4.40
C GLY A 23 4.96 17.47 -4.34
N LYS A 24 4.10 17.87 -5.30
CA LYS A 24 2.68 17.49 -5.31
C LYS A 24 2.48 15.99 -5.55
N VAL A 25 3.28 15.38 -6.43
CA VAL A 25 3.13 13.95 -6.74
C VAL A 25 3.46 13.10 -5.52
N ASP A 26 4.51 13.44 -4.76
CA ASP A 26 4.84 12.76 -3.51
C ASP A 26 3.73 12.93 -2.46
N TRP A 27 3.16 14.13 -2.32
CA TRP A 27 2.00 14.38 -1.45
C TRP A 27 0.82 13.45 -1.76
N LEU A 28 0.48 13.32 -3.05
CA LEU A 28 -0.55 12.41 -3.53
C LEU A 28 -0.19 10.94 -3.26
N ALA A 29 1.06 10.56 -3.50
CA ALA A 29 1.56 9.21 -3.29
C ALA A 29 1.60 8.79 -1.82
N ARG A 30 1.62 9.73 -0.88
CA ARG A 30 1.47 9.51 0.56
C ARG A 30 0.00 9.48 1.03
N ASN A 31 -0.95 9.44 0.09
CA ASN A 31 -2.40 9.44 0.35
C ASN A 31 -2.87 10.62 1.23
N GLN A 32 -2.24 11.79 1.09
CA GLN A 32 -2.56 12.96 1.90
C GLN A 32 -3.83 13.67 1.40
N PRO A 33 -4.53 14.44 2.25
CA PRO A 33 -5.73 15.19 1.87
C PRO A 33 -5.47 16.15 0.70
N VAL A 34 -6.48 16.31 -0.16
CA VAL A 34 -6.44 17.17 -1.35
C VAL A 34 -7.72 17.97 -1.52
N GLU A 35 -7.57 19.16 -2.11
CA GLU A 35 -8.67 20.07 -2.44
C GLU A 35 -8.58 20.49 -3.91
N GLY A 36 -9.72 20.85 -4.51
CA GLY A 36 -9.82 21.38 -5.87
C GLY A 36 -10.75 20.57 -6.79
N THR A 37 -10.78 20.91 -8.06
CA THR A 37 -11.80 20.41 -9.02
C THR A 37 -11.74 18.90 -9.29
N ALA A 38 -10.56 18.29 -9.11
CA ALA A 38 -10.39 16.85 -9.26
C ALA A 38 -10.34 16.11 -7.91
N ALA A 39 -10.53 16.80 -6.78
CA ALA A 39 -10.44 16.19 -5.45
C ALA A 39 -11.49 15.09 -5.27
N ASP A 40 -12.65 15.18 -5.92
CA ASP A 40 -13.69 14.16 -5.81
C ASP A 40 -13.47 12.94 -6.70
N THR A 41 -12.44 12.94 -7.56
CA THR A 41 -12.13 11.78 -8.39
C THR A 41 -11.67 10.62 -7.50
N PRO A 42 -12.34 9.45 -7.54
CA PRO A 42 -11.96 8.32 -6.69
C PRO A 42 -10.56 7.79 -7.04
N THR A 43 -9.69 7.72 -6.02
CA THR A 43 -8.37 7.10 -6.10
C THR A 43 -8.37 5.80 -5.31
N ILE A 44 -7.48 4.86 -5.65
CA ILE A 44 -7.43 3.56 -4.97
C ILE A 44 -7.15 3.70 -3.46
N GLY A 45 -6.46 4.76 -3.04
CA GLY A 45 -6.17 5.06 -1.63
C GLY A 45 -7.40 5.32 -0.75
N ARG A 46 -8.57 5.59 -1.34
CA ARG A 46 -9.85 5.72 -0.62
C ARG A 46 -10.52 4.38 -0.32
N HIS A 47 -10.07 3.30 -0.96
CA HIS A 47 -10.68 1.98 -0.92
C HIS A 47 -9.74 0.94 -0.29
N LEU A 48 -8.78 1.40 0.52
CA LEU A 48 -7.79 0.53 1.16
C LEU A 48 -8.46 -0.40 2.17
N ARG A 49 -8.14 -1.68 2.07
CA ARG A 49 -8.35 -2.68 3.12
C ARG A 49 -7.07 -2.86 3.92
N GLN A 50 -7.17 -2.72 5.24
CA GLN A 50 -6.03 -2.82 6.16
C GLN A 50 -6.00 -4.15 6.91
N GLU A 51 -7.01 -5.01 6.74
CA GLU A 51 -7.15 -6.28 7.45
C GLU A 51 -6.26 -7.40 6.88
N VAL A 52 -5.39 -7.10 5.92
CA VAL A 52 -4.44 -8.06 5.36
C VAL A 52 -3.46 -8.52 6.43
N THR A 53 -3.31 -9.84 6.59
CA THR A 53 -2.37 -10.41 7.55
C THR A 53 -0.94 -9.99 7.20
N THR A 54 -0.21 -9.47 8.19
CA THR A 54 1.22 -9.17 8.06
C THR A 54 2.08 -10.18 8.83
N ALA A 55 3.36 -10.26 8.46
CA ALA A 55 4.38 -11.02 9.16
C ALA A 55 5.72 -10.28 9.14
N ARG A 56 6.58 -10.57 10.11
CA ARG A 56 7.98 -10.15 10.15
C ARG A 56 8.87 -11.23 9.51
N PRO A 57 10.02 -10.85 8.93
CA PRO A 57 10.92 -11.81 8.27
C PRO A 57 11.54 -12.83 9.24
N ASP A 58 11.63 -12.52 10.53
CA ASP A 58 12.16 -13.37 11.60
C ASP A 58 11.12 -14.29 12.26
N GLU A 59 9.83 -14.11 11.94
CA GLU A 59 8.79 -15.04 12.39
C GLU A 59 8.92 -16.40 11.70
N ILE A 60 8.41 -17.45 12.34
CA ILE A 60 8.38 -18.80 11.76
C ILE A 60 7.08 -19.07 11.00
N ILE A 61 7.15 -19.91 9.97
CA ILE A 61 6.02 -20.21 9.08
C ILE A 61 4.77 -20.69 9.83
N SER A 62 4.91 -21.54 10.84
CA SER A 62 3.77 -22.07 11.61
C SER A 62 2.91 -20.98 12.28
N GLN A 63 3.55 -19.96 12.85
CA GLN A 63 2.85 -18.84 13.50
C GLN A 63 2.07 -18.01 12.48
N VAL A 64 2.71 -17.70 11.34
CA VAL A 64 2.07 -16.94 10.26
C VAL A 64 0.92 -17.74 9.65
N ARG A 65 1.13 -19.04 9.39
CA ARG A 65 0.12 -19.96 8.86
C ARG A 65 -1.13 -19.97 9.75
N ALA A 66 -0.98 -20.04 11.07
CA ALA A 66 -2.08 -19.99 12.02
C ALA A 66 -2.85 -18.65 12.00
N ARG A 67 -2.15 -17.52 11.80
CA ARG A 67 -2.82 -16.21 11.61
C ARG A 67 -3.58 -16.15 10.30
N VAL A 68 -2.96 -16.54 9.19
CA VAL A 68 -3.56 -16.52 7.85
C VAL A 68 -4.80 -17.41 7.79
N ALA A 69 -4.78 -18.58 8.44
CA ALA A 69 -5.94 -19.49 8.50
C ALA A 69 -7.18 -18.88 9.16
N ARG A 70 -7.02 -17.85 10.01
CA ARG A 70 -8.13 -17.10 10.64
C ARG A 70 -8.51 -15.84 9.88
N SER A 71 -7.80 -15.50 8.81
CA SER A 71 -8.03 -14.29 8.03
C SER A 71 -8.90 -14.62 6.80
N ALA A 72 -9.54 -13.59 6.24
CA ALA A 72 -10.29 -13.71 4.99
C ALA A 72 -9.39 -13.99 3.76
N HIS A 73 -8.08 -13.92 3.94
CA HIS A 73 -7.09 -14.03 2.88
C HIS A 73 -6.22 -15.27 3.09
N ARG A 74 -5.75 -15.86 1.99
CA ARG A 74 -4.86 -17.04 2.00
C ARG A 74 -3.39 -16.67 1.82
N PHE A 75 -3.02 -15.44 2.14
CA PHE A 75 -1.67 -14.92 1.97
C PHE A 75 -1.33 -13.97 3.12
N ALA A 76 -0.05 -13.68 3.29
CA ALA A 76 0.45 -12.64 4.18
C ALA A 76 1.43 -11.72 3.46
N LEU A 77 1.51 -10.47 3.90
CA LEU A 77 2.53 -9.50 3.46
C LEU A 77 3.63 -9.42 4.50
N VAL A 78 4.89 -9.47 4.06
CA VAL A 78 6.03 -9.46 4.96
C VAL A 78 6.55 -8.04 5.06
N THR A 79 6.58 -7.50 6.28
CA THR A 79 6.96 -6.10 6.54
C THR A 79 7.99 -5.99 7.68
N THR A 80 8.85 -4.97 7.62
CA THR A 80 9.74 -4.59 8.73
C THR A 80 8.96 -3.97 9.90
N ALA A 81 9.56 -3.83 11.08
CA ALA A 81 8.99 -3.09 12.22
C ALA A 81 8.35 -1.74 11.82
N ASP A 82 8.96 -1.01 10.88
CA ASP A 82 8.47 0.27 10.34
C ASP A 82 7.49 0.15 9.16
N ASP A 83 6.82 -0.99 9.00
CA ASP A 83 5.84 -1.30 7.94
C ASP A 83 6.35 -1.23 6.50
N ILE A 84 7.66 -1.23 6.29
CA ILE A 84 8.27 -1.34 4.95
C ILE A 84 7.99 -2.73 4.40
N LEU A 85 7.37 -2.79 3.22
CA LEU A 85 7.05 -4.03 2.54
C LEU A 85 8.31 -4.68 1.95
N LEU A 86 8.62 -5.87 2.42
CA LEU A 86 9.76 -6.67 1.94
C LEU A 86 9.31 -7.75 0.94
N GLY A 87 8.17 -8.37 1.21
CA GLY A 87 7.79 -9.59 0.51
C GLY A 87 6.34 -10.00 0.67
N ARG A 88 6.01 -11.15 0.09
CA ARG A 88 4.70 -11.79 0.20
C ARG A 88 4.86 -13.30 0.42
N LEU A 89 4.07 -13.84 1.33
CA LEU A 89 3.87 -15.28 1.48
C LEU A 89 2.56 -15.69 0.80
N ARG A 90 2.66 -16.52 -0.24
CA ARG A 90 1.50 -17.11 -0.92
C ARG A 90 1.01 -18.34 -0.15
N ALA A 91 -0.23 -18.75 -0.41
CA ALA A 91 -0.84 -19.94 0.19
C ALA A 91 0.06 -21.17 0.09
N ALA A 92 0.57 -21.47 -1.12
CA ALA A 92 1.46 -22.61 -1.34
C ALA A 92 2.73 -22.56 -0.45
N ALA A 93 3.39 -21.40 -0.38
CA ALA A 93 4.58 -21.23 0.47
C ALA A 93 4.24 -21.41 1.96
N LEU A 94 3.07 -20.96 2.39
CA LEU A 94 2.61 -21.17 3.76
C LEU A 94 2.33 -22.64 4.03
N ASP A 95 1.71 -23.37 3.12
CA ASP A 95 1.22 -24.73 3.32
C ASP A 95 2.34 -25.79 3.19
N ASP A 96 3.23 -25.63 2.21
CA ASP A 96 4.20 -26.64 1.78
C ASP A 96 5.58 -26.52 2.46
N THR A 97 5.85 -25.41 3.17
CA THR A 97 7.16 -25.16 3.79
C THR A 97 7.25 -25.72 5.21
N ASP A 98 8.47 -26.03 5.66
CA ASP A 98 8.77 -26.42 7.04
C ASP A 98 8.20 -25.37 8.03
N PRO A 99 7.39 -25.80 9.03
CA PRO A 99 6.77 -24.92 10.01
C PRO A 99 7.74 -24.11 10.88
N THR A 100 9.00 -24.53 10.98
CA THR A 100 10.05 -23.90 11.78
C THR A 100 10.93 -22.92 11.00
N GLN A 101 10.83 -22.92 9.66
CA GLN A 101 11.63 -22.04 8.82
C GLN A 101 11.22 -20.57 8.99
N ALA A 102 12.20 -19.66 8.86
CA ALA A 102 11.97 -18.22 8.94
C ALA A 102 11.25 -17.70 7.69
N VAL A 103 10.28 -16.80 7.89
CA VAL A 103 9.49 -16.17 6.83
C VAL A 103 10.36 -15.51 5.76
N GLY A 104 11.42 -14.81 6.16
CA GLY A 104 12.30 -14.07 5.27
C GLY A 104 13.05 -14.94 4.27
N GLU A 105 13.25 -16.22 4.58
CA GLU A 105 13.91 -17.18 3.68
C GLU A 105 12.95 -17.77 2.63
N VAL A 106 11.65 -17.68 2.88
CA VAL A 106 10.60 -18.38 2.12
C VAL A 106 9.78 -17.39 1.27
N MET A 107 9.68 -16.14 1.71
CA MET A 107 8.85 -15.14 1.07
C MET A 107 9.25 -14.86 -0.40
N GLU A 108 8.25 -14.55 -1.22
CA GLU A 108 8.47 -13.90 -2.51
C GLU A 108 8.90 -12.45 -2.25
N ALA A 109 10.16 -12.11 -2.54
CA ALA A 109 10.68 -10.77 -2.35
C ALA A 109 10.13 -9.77 -3.39
N GLY A 110 9.96 -8.51 -2.97
CA GLY A 110 9.65 -7.39 -3.86
C GLY A 110 8.36 -7.54 -4.67
N PRO A 111 7.20 -7.78 -4.04
CA PRO A 111 5.94 -7.87 -4.77
C PRO A 111 5.60 -6.52 -5.43
N SER A 112 4.95 -6.57 -6.58
CA SER A 112 4.48 -5.36 -7.29
C SER A 112 3.50 -4.56 -6.44
N THR A 113 3.76 -3.25 -6.31
CA THR A 113 2.89 -2.29 -5.60
C THR A 113 2.33 -1.22 -6.52
N LEU A 114 1.19 -0.66 -6.15
CA LEU A 114 0.60 0.54 -6.74
C LEU A 114 0.69 1.73 -5.78
N ARG A 115 0.53 2.95 -6.29
CA ARG A 115 0.46 4.17 -5.49
C ARG A 115 -0.99 4.55 -5.20
N PRO A 116 -1.28 5.07 -3.99
CA PRO A 116 -2.66 5.32 -3.55
C PRO A 116 -3.41 6.38 -4.40
N HIS A 117 -2.70 7.26 -5.10
CA HIS A 117 -3.30 8.29 -5.94
C HIS A 117 -3.66 7.83 -7.34
N GLU A 118 -3.40 6.57 -7.70
CA GLU A 118 -3.81 6.04 -9.00
C GLU A 118 -5.35 6.02 -9.11
N PRO A 119 -5.93 6.35 -10.29
CA PRO A 119 -7.39 6.43 -10.46
C PRO A 119 -8.07 5.07 -10.26
N ALA A 120 -9.12 5.02 -9.43
CA ALA A 120 -9.79 3.77 -9.06
C ALA A 120 -10.31 2.98 -10.27
N ALA A 121 -11.00 3.64 -11.20
CA ALA A 121 -11.56 3.00 -12.40
C ALA A 121 -10.48 2.34 -13.27
N ALA A 122 -9.36 3.03 -13.51
CA ALA A 122 -8.27 2.50 -14.32
C ALA A 122 -7.62 1.27 -13.68
N ILE A 123 -7.50 1.27 -12.34
CA ILE A 123 -6.96 0.13 -11.61
C ILE A 123 -7.95 -1.03 -11.56
N LYS A 124 -9.25 -0.75 -11.39
CA LYS A 124 -10.31 -1.76 -11.48
C LYS A 124 -10.24 -2.53 -12.80
N ASP A 125 -10.23 -1.81 -13.92
CA ASP A 125 -10.15 -2.40 -15.26
C ASP A 125 -8.87 -3.22 -15.42
N ARG A 126 -7.73 -2.69 -14.96
CA ARG A 126 -6.45 -3.39 -14.99
C ARG A 126 -6.49 -4.70 -14.18
N LEU A 127 -7.08 -4.72 -13.00
CA LEU A 127 -7.17 -5.90 -12.15
C LEU A 127 -8.07 -6.96 -12.79
N ILE A 128 -9.25 -6.57 -13.28
CA ILE A 128 -10.20 -7.46 -13.96
C ILE A 128 -9.55 -8.08 -15.20
N ASN A 129 -8.94 -7.26 -16.07
CA ASN A 129 -8.31 -7.73 -17.31
C ASN A 129 -7.14 -8.68 -17.07
N LYS A 130 -6.44 -8.54 -15.94
CA LYS A 130 -5.33 -9.41 -15.55
C LYS A 130 -5.76 -10.59 -14.67
N GLY A 131 -7.05 -10.73 -14.36
CA GLY A 131 -7.57 -11.76 -13.46
C GLY A 131 -7.00 -11.67 -12.03
N LEU A 132 -6.62 -10.47 -11.58
CA LEU A 132 -6.05 -10.24 -10.26
C LEU A 132 -7.15 -9.92 -9.25
N THR A 133 -7.13 -10.63 -8.13
CA THR A 133 -8.13 -10.45 -7.06
C THR A 133 -7.82 -9.30 -6.11
N TYR A 134 -6.58 -8.80 -6.12
CA TYR A 134 -6.14 -7.65 -5.33
C TYR A 134 -4.87 -7.01 -5.92
N ALA A 135 -4.58 -5.79 -5.48
CA ALA A 135 -3.26 -5.17 -5.57
C ALA A 135 -2.79 -4.69 -4.20
N ILE A 136 -1.47 -4.63 -4.02
CA ILE A 136 -0.83 -4.08 -2.82
C ILE A 136 -0.58 -2.59 -3.07
N VAL A 137 -0.91 -1.76 -2.09
CA VAL A 137 -0.69 -0.31 -2.16
C VAL A 137 0.37 0.07 -1.14
N ALA A 138 1.39 0.79 -1.61
CA ALA A 138 2.48 1.28 -0.78
C ALA A 138 2.80 2.74 -1.12
N ASP A 139 3.31 3.47 -0.14
CA ASP A 139 3.77 4.85 -0.31
C ASP A 139 5.14 4.91 -1.06
N PRO A 140 5.68 6.10 -1.35
CA PRO A 140 6.99 6.26 -1.99
C PRO A 140 8.16 5.63 -1.23
N ASP A 141 8.07 5.56 0.11
CA ASP A 141 9.12 5.03 0.98
C ASP A 141 9.01 3.50 1.11
N GLY A 142 8.00 2.89 0.48
CA GLY A 142 7.76 1.44 0.50
C GLY A 142 6.95 0.97 1.70
N ARG A 143 6.36 1.89 2.49
CA ARG A 143 5.48 1.54 3.60
C ARG A 143 4.18 0.98 3.06
N LEU A 144 3.76 -0.16 3.60
CA LEU A 144 2.48 -0.79 3.27
C LEU A 144 1.33 0.10 3.75
N LEU A 145 0.45 0.48 2.83
CA LEU A 145 -0.79 1.20 3.15
C LEU A 145 -2.00 0.26 3.26
N GLY A 146 -1.96 -0.87 2.54
CA GLY A 146 -3.02 -1.87 2.53
C GLY A 146 -3.14 -2.58 1.18
N THR A 147 -4.29 -3.18 0.94
CA THR A 147 -4.65 -3.78 -0.36
C THR A 147 -5.91 -3.15 -0.92
N VAL A 148 -6.11 -3.27 -2.23
CA VAL A 148 -7.37 -2.91 -2.91
C VAL A 148 -7.87 -4.08 -3.73
N HIS A 149 -9.19 -4.20 -3.82
CA HIS A 149 -9.87 -5.30 -4.52
C HIS A 149 -10.81 -4.74 -5.59
N PRO A 150 -11.01 -5.44 -6.73
CA PRO A 150 -11.91 -4.99 -7.79
C PRO A 150 -13.36 -4.76 -7.35
N SER A 151 -13.80 -5.41 -6.26
CA SER A 151 -15.13 -5.24 -5.69
C SER A 151 -15.35 -3.87 -5.03
N ASP A 152 -14.27 -3.21 -4.64
CA ASP A 152 -14.33 -1.96 -3.87
C ASP A 152 -13.99 -0.73 -4.72
N LEU A 153 -13.41 -0.97 -5.91
CA LEU A 153 -13.02 0.04 -6.89
C LEU A 153 -14.11 0.31 -7.93
#